data_AF-A0A646HGK4-F1
#
_entry.id   AF-A0A646HGK4-F1
#
_cell.length_a   1.000
_cell.length_b   1.000
_cell.length_c   1.000
_cell.angle_alpha   90.00
_cell.angle_beta   90.00
_cell.angle_gamma   90.00
#
_symmetry.space_group_name_H-M   'P 1'
#
loop_
_entity.id
_entity.type
_entity.pdbx_description
1 polymer ?
#
loop_
_entity_poly.entity_id
_entity_poly.type
_entity_poly.pdbx_seq_one_letter_code
_entity_poly.pdbx_strand_id
1 'polypeptide(L)'
;MKNQNLPSFSTHKDGTQEFNFKAPSSWAELSEDQLRYVLSIMSTFQDHTVVKCYLLARFCGLTVHKYTRTGWKCSVKCDESVENGDAKTGKVRKRVLYISAAEILSLLKNFDFIDSFTDFRPLQVASDVQLTAVDSLLHEISFYDYLNIEKNYQLFMLKQEDRFLLKMAHLMYRTAGGSSDETANFELYELLGVFMWFSSVKEYFAANFPHFFRPAKEGGELRREDILPAMQAQIRALTDGDVTKLQAVYNTDCWAALTELDNKAREAEEFKKRNRQNS
;
A
#
# COMPACT_ATOMS: atom_id res chain seq x y z
N MET A 1 8.61 -4.82 19.82
CA MET A 1 7.15 -4.71 20.01
C MET A 1 6.83 -4.76 21.49
N LYS A 2 6.41 -3.61 22.07
CA LYS A 2 5.84 -3.56 23.43
C LYS A 2 4.58 -4.44 23.46
N ASN A 3 4.22 -4.97 24.63
CA ASN A 3 3.09 -5.89 24.91
C ASN A 3 1.70 -5.30 24.61
N GLN A 4 1.49 -4.66 23.46
CA GLN A 4 0.21 -4.16 23.02
C GLN A 4 -0.47 -5.30 22.26
N ASN A 5 -1.56 -5.83 22.83
CA ASN A 5 -2.44 -6.88 22.29
C ASN A 5 -2.05 -8.34 22.59
N LEU A 6 -1.78 -8.66 23.86
CA LEU A 6 -1.84 -10.07 24.29
C LEU A 6 -3.27 -10.62 24.07
N PRO A 7 -3.45 -11.80 23.46
CA PRO A 7 -4.76 -12.41 23.31
C PRO A 7 -5.41 -12.69 24.65
N SER A 8 -6.73 -12.54 24.73
CA SER A 8 -7.53 -13.00 25.87
C SER A 8 -8.15 -14.37 25.57
N PHE A 9 -8.60 -15.06 26.61
CA PHE A 9 -9.35 -16.31 26.43
C PHE A 9 -10.48 -16.43 27.45
N SER A 10 -11.53 -17.13 27.09
CA SER A 10 -12.61 -17.57 27.97
C SER A 10 -12.63 -19.10 28.01
N THR A 11 -13.10 -19.66 29.13
CA THR A 11 -13.35 -21.10 29.25
C THR A 11 -14.85 -21.30 29.43
N HIS A 12 -15.46 -22.01 28.49
CA HIS A 12 -16.88 -22.35 28.50
C HIS A 12 -17.17 -23.42 29.55
N LYS A 13 -18.46 -23.59 29.90
CA LYS A 13 -18.90 -24.53 30.96
C LYS A 13 -18.56 -25.99 30.66
N ASP A 14 -18.38 -26.33 29.39
CA ASP A 14 -17.98 -27.64 28.88
C ASP A 14 -16.45 -27.86 28.89
N GLY A 15 -15.67 -26.85 29.32
CA GLY A 15 -14.21 -26.87 29.32
C GLY A 15 -13.55 -26.41 28.02
N THR A 16 -14.35 -26.03 27.00
CA THR A 16 -13.83 -25.50 25.74
C THR A 16 -13.19 -24.13 25.96
N GLN A 17 -11.98 -23.93 25.44
CA GLN A 17 -11.29 -22.63 25.51
C GLN A 17 -11.47 -21.87 24.21
N GLU A 18 -11.96 -20.64 24.31
CA GLU A 18 -12.09 -19.72 23.18
C GLU A 18 -11.05 -18.61 23.31
N PHE A 19 -10.23 -18.44 22.28
CA PHE A 19 -9.16 -17.44 22.23
C PHE A 19 -9.59 -16.26 21.35
N ASN A 20 -9.48 -15.05 21.90
CA ASN A 20 -9.77 -13.82 21.19
C ASN A 20 -8.47 -13.15 20.77
N PHE A 21 -8.14 -13.29 19.49
CA PHE A 21 -7.00 -12.64 18.88
C PHE A 21 -7.37 -11.25 18.38
N LYS A 22 -6.46 -10.29 18.57
CA LYS A 22 -6.54 -8.97 17.94
C LYS A 22 -5.43 -8.86 16.93
N ALA A 23 -5.78 -8.63 15.67
CA ALA A 23 -4.84 -8.40 14.59
C ALA A 23 -5.36 -7.28 13.69
N PRO A 24 -4.46 -6.49 13.07
CA PRO A 24 -4.85 -5.50 12.07
C PRO A 24 -5.59 -6.17 10.90
N SER A 25 -6.61 -5.49 10.41
CA SER A 25 -7.50 -5.94 9.32
C SER A 25 -7.46 -5.06 8.08
N SER A 26 -6.66 -3.98 8.11
CA SER A 26 -6.44 -3.07 6.98
C SER A 26 -5.04 -2.45 7.04
N TRP A 27 -4.60 -1.83 5.94
CA TRP A 27 -3.35 -1.07 5.87
C TRP A 27 -3.29 0.08 6.90
N ALA A 28 -4.44 0.73 7.16
CA ALA A 28 -4.55 1.86 8.07
C ALA A 28 -4.36 1.47 9.55
N GLU A 29 -4.71 0.23 9.92
CA GLU A 29 -4.60 -0.26 11.31
C GLU A 29 -3.17 -0.68 11.69
N LEU A 30 -2.29 -0.90 10.72
CA LEU A 30 -0.91 -1.28 10.97
C LEU A 30 -0.15 -0.11 11.62
N SER A 31 0.69 -0.40 12.60
CA SER A 31 1.77 0.52 13.01
C SER A 31 2.90 0.54 11.98
N GLU A 32 3.82 1.52 12.05
CA GLU A 32 5.01 1.55 11.18
C GLU A 32 5.83 0.25 11.26
N ASP A 33 6.10 -0.25 12.47
CA ASP A 33 6.83 -1.51 12.66
C ASP A 33 6.10 -2.71 12.05
N GLN A 34 4.76 -2.72 12.12
CA GLN A 34 3.95 -3.79 11.53
C GLN A 34 3.96 -3.70 10.01
N LEU A 35 3.85 -2.50 9.43
CA LEU A 35 3.92 -2.28 7.99
C LEU A 35 5.29 -2.70 7.43
N ARG A 36 6.39 -2.32 8.09
CA ARG A 36 7.74 -2.77 7.73
C ARG A 36 7.82 -4.31 7.71
N TYR A 37 7.31 -4.95 8.77
CA TYR A 37 7.28 -6.41 8.83
C TYR A 37 6.48 -7.03 7.69
N VAL A 38 5.28 -6.51 7.39
CA VAL A 38 4.44 -7.00 6.28
C VAL A 38 5.20 -6.90 4.96
N LEU A 39 5.76 -5.74 4.65
CA LEU A 39 6.53 -5.52 3.42
C LEU A 39 7.75 -6.44 3.33
N SER A 40 8.48 -6.64 4.43
CA SER A 40 9.64 -7.56 4.45
C SER A 40 9.25 -9.01 4.17
N ILE A 41 8.10 -9.46 4.66
CA ILE A 41 7.63 -10.83 4.40
C ILE A 41 7.10 -10.93 2.96
N MET A 42 6.38 -9.93 2.46
CA MET A 42 5.90 -9.89 1.07
C MET A 42 7.05 -9.83 0.05
N SER A 43 8.16 -9.17 0.37
CA SER A 43 9.35 -9.17 -0.50
C SER A 43 10.13 -10.48 -0.46
N THR A 44 9.92 -11.32 0.56
CA THR A 44 10.59 -12.62 0.73
C THR A 44 9.79 -13.77 0.11
N PHE A 45 8.46 -13.76 0.23
CA PHE A 45 7.59 -14.85 -0.20
C PHE A 45 6.58 -14.38 -1.25
N GLN A 46 6.52 -15.10 -2.38
CA GLN A 46 5.55 -14.81 -3.44
C GLN A 46 4.14 -15.33 -3.13
N ASP A 47 4.01 -16.40 -2.33
CA ASP A 47 2.71 -16.97 -1.97
C ASP A 47 2.08 -16.17 -0.83
N HIS A 48 1.01 -15.44 -1.13
CA HIS A 48 0.26 -14.66 -0.16
C HIS A 48 -0.30 -15.51 0.98
N THR A 49 -0.62 -16.79 0.76
CA THR A 49 -1.05 -17.69 1.84
C THR A 49 0.05 -17.88 2.87
N VAL A 50 1.29 -18.05 2.40
CA VAL A 50 2.49 -18.14 3.26
C VAL A 50 2.69 -16.83 4.02
N VAL A 51 2.60 -15.68 3.33
CA VAL A 51 2.70 -14.36 3.96
C VAL A 51 1.66 -14.21 5.08
N LYS A 52 0.38 -14.46 4.79
CA LYS A 52 -0.71 -14.37 5.78
C LYS A 52 -0.47 -15.29 6.98
N CYS A 53 0.13 -16.47 6.79
CA CYS A 53 0.50 -17.35 7.91
C CYS A 53 1.58 -16.74 8.81
N TYR A 54 2.60 -16.09 8.23
CA TYR A 54 3.60 -15.35 9.01
C TYR A 54 2.97 -14.17 9.76
N LEU A 55 2.07 -13.42 9.11
CA LEU A 55 1.34 -12.31 9.75
C LEU A 55 0.47 -12.81 10.91
N LEU A 56 -0.28 -13.90 10.71
CA LEU A 56 -1.08 -14.55 11.75
C LEU A 56 -0.20 -14.92 12.95
N ALA A 57 0.92 -15.61 12.72
CA ALA A 57 1.80 -16.02 13.80
C ALA A 57 2.39 -14.82 14.54
N ARG A 58 2.83 -13.79 13.81
CA ARG A 58 3.46 -12.60 14.38
C ARG A 58 2.47 -11.74 15.16
N PHE A 59 1.34 -11.37 14.55
CA PHE A 59 0.39 -10.42 15.12
C PHE A 59 -0.47 -11.03 16.22
N CYS A 60 -0.74 -12.34 16.16
CA CYS A 60 -1.43 -13.05 17.24
C CYS A 60 -0.47 -13.61 18.31
N GLY A 61 0.84 -13.40 18.17
CA GLY A 61 1.84 -13.88 19.13
C GLY A 61 1.93 -15.41 19.24
N LEU A 62 1.59 -16.13 18.16
CA LEU A 62 1.61 -17.59 18.12
C LEU A 62 3.04 -18.10 17.95
N THR A 63 3.42 -19.04 18.81
CA THR A 63 4.58 -19.91 18.60
C THR A 63 4.08 -21.26 18.12
N VAL A 64 4.39 -21.62 16.88
CA VAL A 64 4.06 -22.93 16.30
C VAL A 64 5.07 -23.97 16.80
N HIS A 65 4.60 -25.08 17.37
CA HIS A 65 5.47 -26.15 17.88
C HIS A 65 5.58 -27.31 16.92
N LYS A 66 4.45 -27.84 16.47
CA LYS A 66 4.39 -28.97 15.54
C LYS A 66 3.02 -29.12 14.90
N TYR A 67 3.02 -29.77 13.75
CA TYR A 67 1.81 -30.33 13.14
C TYR A 67 1.37 -31.59 13.91
N THR A 68 0.06 -31.80 14.00
CA THR A 68 -0.61 -32.95 14.62
C THR A 68 -1.64 -33.51 13.65
N ARG A 69 -2.24 -34.67 13.97
CA ARG A 69 -3.27 -35.30 13.14
C ARG A 69 -4.47 -34.39 12.82
N THR A 70 -4.76 -33.41 13.68
CA THR A 70 -5.96 -32.56 13.59
C THR A 70 -5.64 -31.08 13.33
N GLY A 71 -4.36 -30.70 13.17
CA GLY A 71 -3.98 -29.30 12.98
C GLY A 71 -2.59 -28.98 13.54
N TRP A 72 -2.43 -27.80 14.14
CA TRP A 72 -1.17 -27.31 14.66
C TRP A 72 -1.25 -27.10 16.17
N LYS A 73 -0.22 -27.60 16.88
CA LYS A 73 -0.01 -27.27 18.28
C LYS A 73 0.73 -25.95 18.37
N CYS A 74 0.09 -24.94 18.94
CA CYS A 74 0.62 -23.60 19.12
C CYS A 74 0.69 -23.23 20.60
N SER A 75 1.43 -22.18 20.91
CA SER A 75 1.33 -21.51 22.21
C SER A 75 1.32 -20.01 22.07
N VAL A 76 0.65 -19.35 23.00
CA VAL A 76 0.51 -17.89 23.02
C VAL A 76 0.65 -17.36 24.44
N LYS A 77 1.12 -16.12 24.60
CA LYS A 77 1.10 -15.43 25.89
C LYS A 77 -0.23 -14.69 26.00
N CYS A 78 -1.01 -14.99 27.02
CA CYS A 78 -2.29 -14.35 27.29
C CYS A 78 -2.21 -13.49 28.54
N ASP A 79 -2.99 -12.41 28.56
CA ASP A 79 -3.26 -11.67 29.79
C ASP A 79 -4.43 -12.34 30.53
N GLU A 80 -4.19 -12.76 31.77
CA GLU A 80 -5.24 -13.21 32.67
C GLU A 80 -5.67 -12.04 33.56
N SER A 81 -6.43 -11.10 32.98
CA SER A 81 -7.17 -10.14 33.79
C SER A 81 -8.42 -10.82 34.34
N VAL A 82 -8.40 -11.17 35.62
CA VAL A 82 -9.63 -11.53 36.35
C VAL A 82 -10.34 -10.22 36.69
N GLU A 83 -11.58 -10.02 36.23
CA GLU A 83 -12.45 -8.96 36.75
C GLU A 83 -12.86 -9.32 38.18
N ASN A 84 -11.97 -9.08 39.14
CA ASN A 84 -12.32 -9.11 40.55
C ASN A 84 -12.02 -7.73 41.15
N GLY A 85 -13.07 -6.92 41.26
CA GLY A 85 -13.24 -5.88 42.29
C GLY A 85 -12.24 -4.73 42.29
N ASP A 86 -10.99 -4.96 42.61
CA ASP A 86 -10.01 -3.92 42.88
C ASP A 86 -8.60 -4.41 42.53
N ALA A 87 -7.94 -3.67 41.62
CA ALA A 87 -6.60 -3.89 41.06
C ALA A 87 -6.44 -4.99 39.98
N LYS A 88 -6.32 -4.55 38.70
CA LYS A 88 -5.82 -5.35 37.57
C LYS A 88 -4.36 -5.75 37.81
N THR A 89 -4.11 -6.85 38.50
CA THR A 89 -2.80 -7.52 38.49
C THR A 89 -2.80 -8.60 37.41
N GLY A 90 -2.73 -8.16 36.14
CA GLY A 90 -2.68 -9.06 34.99
C GLY A 90 -1.44 -9.94 35.03
N LYS A 91 -1.61 -11.25 35.22
CA LYS A 91 -0.52 -12.22 35.13
C LYS A 91 -0.46 -12.75 33.70
N VAL A 92 0.63 -12.43 33.00
CA VAL A 92 0.88 -12.97 31.66
C VAL A 92 1.25 -14.45 31.78
N ARG A 93 0.46 -15.34 31.16
CA ARG A 93 0.72 -16.78 31.15
C ARG A 93 0.79 -17.33 29.73
N LYS A 94 1.66 -18.33 29.55
CA LYS A 94 1.74 -19.09 28.30
C LYS A 94 0.63 -20.16 28.29
N ARG A 95 -0.21 -20.13 27.26
CA ARG A 95 -1.27 -21.11 27.00
C ARG A 95 -0.94 -21.91 25.75
N VAL A 96 -1.37 -23.17 25.73
CA VAL A 96 -1.22 -24.08 24.59
C VAL A 96 -2.59 -24.23 23.96
N LEU A 97 -2.65 -24.15 22.65
CA LEU A 97 -3.86 -24.31 21.86
C LEU A 97 -3.58 -25.20 20.66
N TYR A 98 -4.64 -25.82 20.15
CA TYR A 98 -4.61 -26.60 18.93
C TYR A 98 -5.52 -25.91 17.92
N ILE A 99 -4.97 -25.58 16.76
CA ILE A 99 -5.69 -24.86 15.71
C ILE A 99 -5.79 -25.79 14.50
N SER A 100 -7.01 -26.09 14.06
CA SER A 100 -7.27 -26.88 12.86
C SER A 100 -6.96 -26.11 11.58
N ALA A 101 -6.87 -26.83 10.45
CA ALA A 101 -6.67 -26.19 9.15
C ALA A 101 -7.81 -25.23 8.79
N ALA A 102 -9.06 -25.60 9.10
CA ALA A 102 -10.22 -24.77 8.85
C ALA A 102 -10.19 -23.47 9.68
N GLU A 103 -9.80 -23.55 10.95
CA GLU A 103 -9.64 -22.36 11.80
C GLU A 103 -8.51 -21.45 11.30
N ILE A 104 -7.37 -22.02 10.87
CA ILE A 104 -6.29 -21.23 10.26
C ILE A 104 -6.84 -20.48 9.04
N LEU A 105 -7.45 -21.18 8.09
CA LEU A 105 -8.00 -20.56 6.88
C LEU A 105 -9.04 -19.47 7.21
N SER A 106 -9.86 -19.67 8.24
CA SER A 106 -10.79 -18.65 8.72
C SER A 106 -10.07 -17.42 9.27
N LEU A 107 -9.00 -17.62 10.06
CA LEU A 107 -8.20 -16.53 10.63
C LEU A 107 -7.41 -15.76 9.56
N LEU A 108 -6.97 -16.43 8.48
CA LEU A 108 -6.22 -15.78 7.40
C LEU A 108 -7.04 -14.70 6.68
N LYS A 109 -8.38 -14.80 6.68
CA LYS A 109 -9.26 -13.80 6.07
C LYS A 109 -9.11 -12.40 6.65
N ASN A 110 -8.69 -12.29 7.92
CA ASN A 110 -8.40 -10.99 8.53
C ASN A 110 -7.25 -10.26 7.82
N PHE A 111 -6.45 -10.97 7.02
CA PHE A 111 -5.32 -10.42 6.27
C PHE A 111 -5.60 -10.32 4.77
N ASP A 112 -6.85 -10.47 4.31
CA ASP A 112 -7.19 -10.37 2.88
C ASP A 112 -6.87 -9.00 2.28
N PHE A 113 -6.77 -7.96 3.12
CA PHE A 113 -6.34 -6.64 2.67
C PHE A 113 -4.96 -6.62 1.99
N ILE A 114 -4.07 -7.58 2.27
CA ILE A 114 -2.75 -7.63 1.62
C ILE A 114 -2.80 -8.06 0.15
N ASP A 115 -3.95 -8.59 -0.30
CA ASP A 115 -4.17 -8.98 -1.69
C ASP A 115 -4.54 -7.77 -2.56
N SER A 116 -4.73 -6.59 -1.97
CA SER A 116 -5.02 -5.33 -2.66
C SER A 116 -4.02 -4.23 -2.31
N PHE A 117 -3.86 -3.29 -3.23
CA PHE A 117 -3.13 -2.04 -3.01
C PHE A 117 -4.04 -0.91 -2.51
N THR A 118 -5.36 -1.06 -2.59
CA THR A 118 -6.34 -0.04 -2.18
C THR A 118 -6.08 0.40 -0.74
N ASP A 119 -6.10 1.72 -0.51
CA ASP A 119 -5.84 2.35 0.78
C ASP A 119 -4.47 2.03 1.39
N PHE A 120 -3.51 1.53 0.60
CA PHE A 120 -2.14 1.36 1.05
C PHE A 120 -1.54 2.71 1.41
N ARG A 121 -0.92 2.79 2.60
CA ARG A 121 -0.19 3.97 3.07
C ARG A 121 1.33 3.70 3.04
N PRO A 122 2.15 4.69 2.67
CA PRO A 122 3.59 4.51 2.69
C PRO A 122 4.16 4.40 4.10
N LEU A 123 5.34 3.79 4.19
CA LEU A 123 6.22 3.98 5.35
C LEU A 123 6.51 5.47 5.50
N GLN A 124 6.28 6.02 6.68
CA GLN A 124 6.46 7.45 6.92
C GLN A 124 7.93 7.84 6.89
N VAL A 125 8.81 6.93 7.33
CA VAL A 125 10.26 7.12 7.31
C VAL A 125 10.92 5.87 6.74
N ALA A 126 11.79 6.03 5.76
CA ALA A 126 12.66 4.96 5.25
C ALA A 126 13.80 4.70 6.23
N SER A 127 14.00 3.44 6.62
CA SER A 127 14.76 3.04 7.83
C SER A 127 16.17 3.58 7.88
N ASP A 128 16.89 3.51 6.76
CA ASP A 128 18.34 3.71 6.73
C ASP A 128 18.74 5.11 6.27
N VAL A 129 17.82 5.84 5.64
CA VAL A 129 18.10 7.14 5.04
C VAL A 129 17.43 8.30 5.80
N GLN A 130 16.53 8.00 6.75
CA GLN A 130 15.75 9.00 7.49
C GLN A 130 14.98 9.97 6.57
N LEU A 131 14.68 9.54 5.35
CA LEU A 131 13.84 10.30 4.44
C LEU A 131 12.38 10.09 4.83
N THR A 132 11.61 11.18 4.76
CA THR A 132 10.19 11.21 5.07
C THR A 132 9.40 11.07 3.78
N ALA A 133 8.34 10.27 3.80
CA ALA A 133 7.41 10.21 2.68
C ALA A 133 6.80 11.60 2.43
N VAL A 134 6.60 11.95 1.16
CA VAL A 134 5.71 13.07 0.80
C VAL A 134 4.27 12.75 1.19
N ASP A 135 3.36 13.69 0.95
CA ASP A 135 1.93 13.44 1.12
C ASP A 135 1.48 12.15 0.42
N SER A 136 0.68 11.34 1.14
CA SER A 136 0.27 10.00 0.69
C SER A 136 -0.54 9.98 -0.60
N LEU A 137 -1.16 11.10 -0.99
CA LEU A 137 -1.91 11.27 -2.23
C LEU A 137 -1.17 12.17 -3.23
N LEU A 138 0.12 12.42 -2.99
CA LEU A 138 1.00 13.26 -3.80
C LEU A 138 0.51 14.72 -3.91
N HIS A 139 -0.17 15.23 -2.89
CA HIS A 139 -0.35 16.68 -2.76
C HIS A 139 1.00 17.38 -2.59
N GLU A 140 1.08 18.63 -3.03
CA GLU A 140 2.28 19.48 -2.92
C GLU A 140 3.49 18.95 -3.70
N ILE A 141 3.29 17.97 -4.58
CA ILE A 141 4.26 17.52 -5.57
C ILE A 141 4.05 18.27 -6.87
N SER A 142 5.14 18.68 -7.50
CA SER A 142 5.10 19.31 -8.83
C SER A 142 4.61 18.34 -9.89
N PHE A 143 3.89 18.85 -10.90
CA PHE A 143 3.42 18.03 -12.01
C PHE A 143 4.60 17.37 -12.76
N TYR A 144 5.76 18.03 -12.80
CA TYR A 144 6.98 17.44 -13.35
C TYR A 144 7.44 16.18 -12.58
N ASP A 145 7.44 16.23 -11.25
CA ASP A 145 7.80 15.08 -10.43
C ASP A 145 6.78 13.95 -10.60
N TYR A 146 5.48 14.27 -10.60
CA TYR A 146 4.43 13.29 -10.90
C TYR A 146 4.64 12.59 -12.25
N LEU A 147 4.91 13.35 -13.31
CA LEU A 147 5.18 12.80 -14.64
C LEU A 147 6.38 11.84 -14.61
N ASN A 148 7.41 12.15 -13.83
CA ASN A 148 8.56 11.28 -13.67
C ASN A 148 8.25 10.03 -12.82
N ILE A 149 7.41 10.13 -11.80
CA ILE A 149 6.93 8.98 -11.03
C ILE A 149 6.14 8.04 -11.94
N GLU A 150 5.13 8.56 -12.65
CA GLU A 150 4.30 7.77 -13.58
C GLU A 150 5.13 7.09 -14.68
N LYS A 151 6.07 7.83 -15.28
CA LYS A 151 7.01 7.29 -16.28
C LYS A 151 7.80 6.10 -15.72
N ASN A 152 8.38 6.24 -14.53
CA ASN A 152 9.18 5.18 -13.93
C ASN A 152 8.31 3.99 -13.51
N TYR A 153 7.08 4.23 -13.02
CA TYR A 153 6.12 3.16 -12.75
C TYR A 153 5.81 2.34 -14.01
N GLN A 154 5.48 3.00 -15.12
CA GLN A 154 5.23 2.34 -16.40
C GLN A 154 6.46 1.57 -16.90
N LEU A 155 7.66 2.12 -16.75
CA LEU A 155 8.91 1.43 -17.10
C LEU A 155 9.16 0.20 -16.21
N PHE A 156 8.84 0.28 -14.91
CA PHE A 156 8.88 -0.88 -14.01
C PHE A 156 7.91 -1.96 -14.46
N MET A 157 6.66 -1.62 -14.80
CA MET A 157 5.68 -2.59 -15.30
C MET A 157 6.16 -3.33 -16.57
N LEU A 158 6.96 -2.67 -17.41
CA LEU A 158 7.51 -3.25 -18.64
C LEU A 158 8.79 -4.07 -18.43
N LYS A 159 9.62 -3.70 -17.46
CA LYS A 159 11.00 -4.21 -17.33
C LYS A 159 11.23 -5.03 -16.07
N GLN A 160 10.43 -4.80 -15.03
CA GLN A 160 10.60 -5.41 -13.71
C GLN A 160 12.01 -5.20 -13.14
N GLU A 161 12.57 -4.01 -13.35
CA GLU A 161 13.91 -3.63 -12.87
C GLU A 161 13.80 -2.62 -11.72
N ASP A 162 14.39 -2.94 -10.56
CA ASP A 162 14.30 -2.17 -9.31
C ASP A 162 14.79 -0.72 -9.45
N ARG A 163 15.70 -0.43 -10.39
CA ARG A 163 16.18 0.94 -10.65
C ARG A 163 15.05 1.93 -10.97
N PHE A 164 13.91 1.45 -11.49
CA PHE A 164 12.76 2.31 -11.76
C PHE A 164 11.99 2.62 -10.48
N LEU A 165 11.84 1.65 -9.57
CA LEU A 165 11.28 1.88 -8.25
C LEU A 165 12.20 2.77 -7.40
N LEU A 166 13.52 2.63 -7.52
CA LEU A 166 14.50 3.49 -6.86
C LEU A 166 14.32 4.96 -7.26
N LYS A 167 14.16 5.22 -8.57
CA LYS A 167 13.88 6.58 -9.07
C LYS A 167 12.55 7.13 -8.57
N MET A 168 11.53 6.29 -8.43
CA MET A 168 10.27 6.69 -7.80
C MET A 168 10.51 7.03 -6.32
N ALA A 169 11.24 6.20 -5.59
CA ALA A 169 11.56 6.40 -4.18
C ALA A 169 12.25 7.76 -3.94
N HIS A 170 13.22 8.14 -4.77
CA HIS A 170 13.90 9.44 -4.69
C HIS A 170 12.98 10.65 -4.88
N LEU A 171 11.85 10.49 -5.58
CA LEU A 171 10.86 11.55 -5.79
C LEU A 171 9.78 11.54 -4.71
N MET A 172 9.46 10.37 -4.16
CA MET A 172 8.39 10.15 -3.20
C MET A 172 8.84 10.24 -1.73
N TYR A 173 10.14 10.19 -1.49
CA TYR A 173 10.76 10.39 -0.18
C TYR A 173 11.70 11.60 -0.21
N ARG A 174 11.59 12.46 0.79
CA ARG A 174 12.33 13.73 0.88
C ARG A 174 13.10 13.83 2.19
N THR A 175 14.19 14.56 2.14
CA THR A 175 14.94 14.99 3.33
C THR A 175 14.10 15.92 4.19
N ALA A 176 14.52 16.18 5.43
CA ALA A 176 13.84 17.14 6.32
C ALA A 176 13.72 18.55 5.72
N GLY A 177 14.60 18.92 4.77
CA GLY A 177 14.53 20.19 4.03
C GLY A 177 13.66 20.15 2.77
N GLY A 178 12.92 19.07 2.52
CA GLY A 178 12.04 18.91 1.36
C GLY A 178 12.76 18.56 0.04
N SER A 179 14.08 18.38 0.07
CA SER A 179 14.87 18.03 -1.12
C SER A 179 14.93 16.51 -1.33
N SER A 180 15.06 16.06 -2.58
CA SER A 180 15.39 14.67 -2.92
C SER A 180 16.84 14.34 -2.58
N ASP A 181 17.13 13.07 -2.32
CA ASP A 181 18.48 12.54 -2.16
C ASP A 181 18.67 11.36 -3.13
N GLU A 182 19.36 11.59 -4.24
CA GLU A 182 19.61 10.57 -5.26
C GLU A 182 20.65 9.51 -4.84
N THR A 183 21.37 9.75 -3.73
CA THR A 183 22.37 8.82 -3.18
C THR A 183 21.77 7.84 -2.17
N ALA A 184 20.53 8.11 -1.75
CA ALA A 184 19.76 7.25 -0.88
C ALA A 184 19.60 5.84 -1.46
N ASN A 185 19.96 4.83 -0.66
CA ASN A 185 19.70 3.44 -0.96
C ASN A 185 18.44 2.99 -0.23
N PHE A 186 17.63 2.17 -0.89
CA PHE A 186 16.40 1.63 -0.35
C PHE A 186 16.46 0.12 -0.34
N GLU A 187 15.95 -0.48 0.72
CA GLU A 187 15.83 -1.92 0.83
C GLU A 187 14.71 -2.46 -0.09
N LEU A 188 14.78 -3.74 -0.45
CA LEU A 188 13.80 -4.36 -1.36
C LEU A 188 12.35 -4.21 -0.88
N TYR A 189 12.14 -4.29 0.44
CA TYR A 189 10.81 -4.13 1.03
C TYR A 189 10.31 -2.68 0.96
N GLU A 190 11.20 -1.69 0.94
CA GLU A 190 10.87 -0.27 0.80
C GLU A 190 10.50 0.04 -0.65
N LEU A 191 11.24 -0.54 -1.61
CA LEU A 191 10.89 -0.46 -3.04
C LEU A 191 9.54 -1.11 -3.33
N LEU A 192 9.24 -2.25 -2.72
CA LEU A 192 7.90 -2.84 -2.77
C LEU A 192 6.85 -1.87 -2.21
N GLY A 193 7.12 -1.24 -1.08
CA GLY A 193 6.25 -0.22 -0.50
C GLY A 193 5.99 0.96 -1.45
N VAL A 194 7.00 1.44 -2.18
CA VAL A 194 6.88 2.49 -3.21
C VAL A 194 5.97 2.04 -4.35
N PHE A 195 6.14 0.81 -4.83
CA PHE A 195 5.27 0.23 -5.86
C PHE A 195 3.81 0.14 -5.41
N MET A 196 3.57 -0.39 -4.21
CA MET A 196 2.22 -0.55 -3.63
C MET A 196 1.57 0.82 -3.39
N TRP A 197 2.32 1.77 -2.86
CA TRP A 197 1.87 3.13 -2.63
C TRP A 197 1.42 3.80 -3.92
N PHE A 198 2.25 3.82 -4.96
CA PHE A 198 1.85 4.46 -6.20
C PHE A 198 0.70 3.73 -6.89
N SER A 199 0.61 2.40 -6.76
CA SER A 199 -0.54 1.63 -7.26
C SER A 199 -1.86 2.04 -6.58
N SER A 200 -1.84 2.26 -5.26
CA SER A 200 -2.97 2.82 -4.50
C SER A 200 -3.35 4.23 -4.99
N VAL A 201 -2.36 5.10 -5.16
CA VAL A 201 -2.56 6.47 -5.67
C VAL A 201 -3.19 6.46 -7.07
N LYS A 202 -2.77 5.56 -7.96
CA LYS A 202 -3.36 5.44 -9.30
C LYS A 202 -4.83 5.04 -9.26
N GLU A 203 -5.21 4.13 -8.36
CA GLU A 203 -6.61 3.76 -8.15
C GLU A 203 -7.41 4.98 -7.66
N TYR A 204 -6.88 5.72 -6.69
CA TYR A 204 -7.50 6.94 -6.18
C TYR A 204 -7.65 8.02 -7.25
N PHE A 205 -6.62 8.23 -8.08
CA PHE A 205 -6.66 9.17 -9.19
C PHE A 205 -7.68 8.75 -10.26
N ALA A 206 -7.78 7.47 -10.58
CA ALA A 206 -8.78 6.97 -11.53
C ALA A 206 -10.22 7.24 -11.06
N ALA A 207 -10.46 7.13 -9.75
CA ALA A 207 -11.77 7.45 -9.17
C ALA A 207 -12.08 8.97 -9.17
N ASN A 208 -11.07 9.82 -8.96
CA ASN A 208 -11.26 11.27 -8.85
C ASN A 208 -11.16 12.04 -10.17
N PHE A 209 -10.47 11.49 -11.18
CA PHE A 209 -10.32 12.07 -12.52
C PHE A 209 -10.77 11.07 -13.61
N PRO A 210 -12.07 10.71 -13.64
CA PRO A 210 -12.58 9.62 -14.47
C PRO A 210 -12.63 9.94 -15.97
N HIS A 211 -12.65 11.22 -16.35
CA HIS A 211 -12.63 11.61 -17.77
C HIS A 211 -11.23 11.47 -18.35
N PHE A 212 -10.22 11.75 -17.54
CA PHE A 212 -8.81 11.62 -17.88
C PHE A 212 -8.30 10.18 -17.77
N PHE A 213 -8.43 9.55 -16.61
CA PHE A 213 -8.00 8.15 -16.39
C PHE A 213 -9.10 7.18 -16.80
N ARG A 214 -9.07 6.77 -18.06
CA ARG A 214 -10.01 5.75 -18.56
C ARG A 214 -9.39 4.37 -18.48
N PRO A 215 -10.20 3.32 -18.22
CA PRO A 215 -9.76 1.96 -18.39
C PRO A 215 -9.19 1.76 -19.80
N ALA A 216 -8.06 1.07 -19.89
CA ALA A 216 -7.56 0.63 -21.19
C ALA A 216 -8.65 -0.20 -21.87
N LYS A 217 -8.82 -0.01 -23.19
CA LYS A 217 -9.65 -0.93 -23.98
C LYS A 217 -9.07 -2.33 -23.87
N GLU A 218 -9.91 -3.36 -23.82
CA GLU A 218 -9.45 -4.76 -23.81
C GLU A 218 -8.39 -5.00 -24.90
N GLY A 219 -7.24 -5.54 -24.52
CA GLY A 219 -6.09 -5.78 -25.41
C GLY A 219 -5.13 -4.60 -25.59
N GLY A 220 -5.30 -3.49 -24.88
CA GLY A 220 -4.33 -2.40 -24.84
C GLY A 220 -3.09 -2.76 -24.03
N GLU A 221 -2.08 -3.36 -24.67
CA GLU A 221 -0.78 -3.59 -24.03
C GLU A 221 0.00 -2.27 -23.89
N LEU A 222 0.57 -2.03 -22.71
CA LEU A 222 1.49 -0.93 -22.48
C LEU A 222 2.74 -1.15 -23.36
N ARG A 223 3.12 -0.16 -24.18
CA ARG A 223 4.36 -0.21 -24.96
C ARG A 223 5.29 0.91 -24.54
N ARG A 224 6.59 0.63 -24.57
CA ARG A 224 7.62 1.61 -24.24
C ARG A 224 7.52 2.87 -25.11
N GLU A 225 7.15 2.69 -26.36
CA GLU A 225 6.99 3.75 -27.37
C GLU A 225 5.86 4.72 -27.02
N ASP A 226 4.87 4.30 -26.21
CA ASP A 226 3.70 5.09 -25.87
C ASP A 226 3.94 6.02 -24.66
N ILE A 227 4.93 5.72 -23.82
CA ILE A 227 5.19 6.45 -22.55
C ILE A 227 5.50 7.93 -22.81
N LEU A 228 6.49 8.23 -23.65
CA LEU A 228 6.90 9.61 -23.92
C LEU A 228 5.81 10.41 -24.68
N PRO A 229 5.18 9.87 -25.75
CA PRO A 229 4.04 10.53 -26.38
C PRO A 229 2.89 10.82 -25.42
N ALA A 230 2.57 9.90 -24.50
CA ALA A 230 1.51 10.13 -23.50
C ALA A 230 1.86 11.29 -22.57
N MET A 231 3.10 11.36 -22.06
CA MET A 231 3.56 12.50 -21.25
C MET A 231 3.51 13.82 -22.05
N GLN A 232 3.98 13.80 -23.30
CA GLN A 232 3.96 14.99 -24.17
C GLN A 232 2.54 15.45 -24.48
N ALA A 233 1.59 14.53 -24.64
CA ALA A 233 0.19 14.86 -24.87
C ALA A 233 -0.41 15.60 -23.65
N GLN A 234 -0.09 15.17 -22.43
CA GLN A 234 -0.51 15.85 -21.20
C GLN A 234 0.06 17.28 -21.12
N ILE A 235 1.37 17.42 -21.33
CA ILE A 235 2.04 18.73 -21.34
C ILE A 235 1.44 19.64 -22.42
N ARG A 236 1.23 19.11 -23.62
CA ARG A 236 0.64 19.86 -24.75
C ARG A 236 -0.79 20.30 -24.43
N ALA A 237 -1.59 19.46 -23.78
CA ALA A 237 -2.95 19.81 -23.38
C ALA A 237 -2.99 20.96 -22.37
N LEU A 238 -2.03 21.02 -21.43
CA LEU A 238 -1.96 22.08 -20.41
C LEU A 238 -1.33 23.38 -20.94
N THR A 239 -0.43 23.28 -21.90
CA THR A 239 0.23 24.44 -22.52
C THR A 239 -0.55 25.01 -23.71
N ASP A 240 -1.54 24.28 -24.23
CA ASP A 240 -2.17 24.50 -25.54
C ASP A 240 -1.13 24.61 -26.69
N GLY A 241 0.02 23.94 -26.53
CA GLY A 241 1.14 24.00 -27.47
C GLY A 241 2.06 25.22 -27.32
N ASP A 242 1.83 26.10 -26.35
CA ASP A 242 2.68 27.26 -26.05
C ASP A 242 3.87 26.84 -25.16
N VAL A 243 5.05 26.75 -25.78
CA VAL A 243 6.30 26.36 -25.09
C VAL A 243 6.72 27.33 -23.99
N THR A 244 6.24 28.58 -24.00
CA THR A 244 6.60 29.58 -22.98
C THR A 244 5.94 29.27 -21.63
N LYS A 245 4.85 28.50 -21.62
CA LYS A 245 4.12 28.07 -20.41
C LYS A 245 4.70 26.81 -19.77
N LEU A 246 5.67 26.16 -20.41
CA LEU A 246 6.17 24.84 -20.01
C LEU A 246 6.66 24.81 -18.56
N GLN A 247 7.48 25.79 -18.17
CA GLN A 247 8.03 25.83 -16.82
C GLN A 247 6.94 26.08 -15.77
N ALA A 248 5.93 26.89 -16.09
CA ALA A 248 4.80 27.13 -15.20
C ALA A 248 3.98 25.85 -14.99
N VAL A 249 3.72 25.10 -16.07
CA VAL A 249 3.03 23.80 -16.00
C VAL A 249 3.84 22.78 -15.18
N TYR A 250 5.15 22.70 -15.38
CA TYR A 250 6.01 21.80 -14.59
C TYR A 250 5.99 22.10 -13.10
N ASN A 251 5.97 23.38 -12.73
CA ASN A 251 5.96 23.82 -11.33
C ASN A 251 4.57 23.81 -10.70
N THR A 252 3.51 23.58 -11.48
CA THR A 252 2.14 23.51 -10.97
C THR A 252 2.00 22.29 -10.07
N ASP A 253 1.19 22.42 -9.01
CA ASP A 253 0.82 21.27 -8.18
C ASP A 253 0.17 20.16 -9.02
N CYS A 254 0.53 18.91 -8.73
CA CYS A 254 0.08 17.73 -9.47
C CYS A 254 -1.45 17.65 -9.53
N TRP A 255 -2.14 17.87 -8.41
CA TRP A 255 -3.59 17.79 -8.35
C TRP A 255 -4.27 18.88 -9.18
N ALA A 256 -3.73 20.10 -9.16
CA ALA A 256 -4.22 21.19 -10.00
C ALA A 256 -4.07 20.85 -11.50
N ALA A 257 -2.92 20.28 -11.90
CA ALA A 257 -2.68 19.87 -13.28
C ALA A 257 -3.60 18.71 -13.71
N LEU A 258 -3.79 17.69 -12.85
CA LEU A 258 -4.70 16.57 -13.13
C LEU A 258 -6.17 17.00 -13.21
N THR A 259 -6.59 17.92 -12.35
CA THR A 259 -7.94 18.52 -12.41
C THR A 259 -8.19 19.21 -13.75
N GLU A 260 -7.21 19.98 -14.23
CA GLU A 260 -7.33 20.66 -15.52
C GLU A 260 -7.34 19.68 -16.70
N LEU A 261 -6.52 18.62 -16.63
CA LEU A 261 -6.53 17.55 -17.63
C LEU A 261 -7.88 16.82 -17.69
N ASP A 262 -8.51 16.56 -16.53
CA ASP A 262 -9.83 15.94 -16.45
C ASP A 262 -10.92 16.84 -17.03
N ASN A 263 -10.89 18.14 -16.71
CA ASN A 263 -11.81 19.12 -17.29
C ASN A 263 -11.69 19.20 -18.82
N LYS A 264 -10.45 19.29 -19.34
CA LYS A 264 -10.20 19.27 -20.80
C LYS A 264 -10.69 17.97 -21.44
N ALA A 265 -10.52 16.82 -20.77
CA ALA A 265 -11.00 15.54 -21.26
C ALA A 265 -12.54 15.49 -21.32
N ARG A 266 -13.22 15.99 -20.27
CA ARG A 266 -14.68 16.11 -20.20
C ARG A 266 -15.23 17.00 -21.31
N GLU A 267 -14.66 18.18 -21.50
CA GLU A 267 -15.07 19.13 -22.55
C GLU A 267 -14.93 18.53 -23.95
N ALA A 268 -13.83 17.80 -24.20
CA ALA A 268 -13.63 17.10 -25.46
C ALA A 268 -14.65 15.98 -25.70
N GLU A 269 -15.09 15.27 -24.65
CA GLU A 269 -16.19 14.30 -24.76
C GLU A 269 -17.53 14.97 -25.08
N GLU A 270 -17.86 16.05 -24.38
CA GLU A 270 -19.11 16.80 -24.57
C GLU A 270 -19.19 17.36 -26.00
N PHE A 271 -18.09 17.92 -26.50
CA PHE A 271 -18.00 18.40 -27.88
C PHE A 271 -18.23 17.28 -28.89
N LYS A 272 -17.60 16.10 -28.69
CA LYS A 272 -17.80 14.91 -29.54
C LYS A 272 -19.25 14.41 -29.50
N LYS A 273 -19.90 14.43 -28.33
CA LYS A 273 -21.31 14.03 -28.17
C LYS A 273 -22.25 14.98 -28.93
N ARG A 274 -22.05 16.30 -28.80
CA ARG A 274 -22.85 17.31 -29.51
C ARG A 274 -22.72 17.18 -31.04
N ASN A 275 -21.51 17.00 -31.54
CA ASN A 275 -21.30 16.86 -32.99
C ASN A 275 -21.93 15.58 -33.56
N ARG A 276 -21.99 14.49 -32.78
CA ARG A 276 -22.68 13.25 -33.16
C ARG A 276 -24.20 13.36 -33.14
N GLN A 277 -24.78 14.26 -32.35
CA GLN A 277 -26.22 14.51 -32.31
C GLN A 277 -26.68 15.47 -33.42
N ASN A 278 -25.77 16.33 -33.91
CA ASN A 278 -26.01 17.28 -34.99
C ASN A 278 -25.64 16.73 -36.39
N SER A 279 -25.15 15.49 -36.48
CA SER A 279 -24.85 14.78 -37.73
C SER A 279 -25.88 13.68 -37.95
#